data_AF-A0A965VIQ3-F1
#
_entry.id   AF-A0A965VIQ3-F1
#
_cell.length_a   1.000
_cell.length_b   1.000
_cell.length_c   1.000
_cell.angle_alpha   90.00
_cell.angle_beta   90.00
_cell.angle_gamma   90.00
#
_symmetry.space_group_name_H-M   'P 1'
#
loop_
_entity.id
_entity.type
_entity.pdbx_description
1 polymer ?
#
loop_
_entity_poly.entity_id
_entity_poly.type
_entity_poly.pdbx_seq_one_letter_code
_entity_poly.pdbx_strand_id
1 'polypeptide(L)'
;TEMLLPLAPPQAASAGVKAKLASDDYAYYPSAGSILEEILPASFLSRLFKCFLDAAVSEQVARMVAMKAATENAGGLIKSLSRQYNRARQSQITGEIMEILGGVEALKK
;
A
#
# COMPACT_ATOMS: atom_id res chain seq x y z
N THR A 1 2.00 10.81 -13.25
CA THR A 1 0.91 11.39 -14.05
C THR A 1 1.14 11.01 -15.49
N GLU A 2 0.41 10.01 -15.98
CA GLU A 2 0.49 9.61 -17.39
C GLU A 2 -0.25 10.64 -18.27
N MET A 3 0.40 11.05 -19.35
CA MET A 3 -0.20 11.93 -20.36
C MET A 3 -1.01 11.04 -21.33
N LEU A 4 -2.34 11.14 -21.27
CA LEU A 4 -3.23 10.24 -22.04
C LEU A 4 -3.34 10.62 -23.52
N LEU A 5 -3.34 11.93 -23.82
CA LEU A 5 -3.35 12.48 -25.18
C LEU A 5 -2.33 13.63 -25.28
N PRO A 6 -1.68 13.86 -26.45
CA PRO A 6 -1.70 13.04 -27.67
C PRO A 6 -0.95 11.71 -27.47
N LEU A 7 -1.30 10.69 -28.27
CA LEU A 7 -0.60 9.40 -28.24
C LEU A 7 0.88 9.64 -28.53
N ALA A 8 1.75 9.28 -27.59
CA ALA A 8 3.18 9.30 -27.84
C ALA A 8 3.47 8.40 -29.05
N PRO A 9 4.34 8.83 -30.00
CA PRO A 9 4.77 7.95 -31.07
C PRO A 9 5.35 6.68 -30.45
N PRO A 10 5.12 5.51 -31.05
CA PRO A 10 5.62 4.25 -30.51
C PRO A 10 7.10 4.41 -30.23
N GLN A 11 7.47 4.33 -28.95
CA GLN A 11 8.85 4.46 -28.53
C GLN A 11 9.57 3.27 -29.16
N ALA A 12 10.34 3.53 -30.23
CA ALA A 12 11.08 2.51 -30.94
C ALA A 12 11.89 1.75 -29.90
N ALA A 13 11.55 0.47 -29.71
CA ALA A 13 12.26 -0.40 -28.80
C ALA A 13 13.75 -0.26 -29.11
N SER A 14 14.53 0.12 -28.11
CA SER A 14 15.98 0.22 -28.18
C SER A 14 16.58 -1.17 -28.42
N ALA A 15 16.64 -1.56 -29.69
CA ALA A 15 17.46 -2.65 -30.20
C ALA A 15 17.67 -2.46 -31.71
N GLY A 16 18.67 -1.66 -32.07
CA GLY A 16 19.62 -1.97 -33.16
C GLY A 16 19.12 -2.35 -34.57
N VAL A 17 17.86 -2.12 -34.94
CA VAL A 17 17.41 -2.30 -36.32
C VAL A 17 16.67 -1.02 -36.70
N LYS A 18 17.30 -0.19 -37.54
CA LYS A 18 16.55 0.73 -38.42
C LYS A 18 15.74 -0.16 -39.35
N ALA A 19 14.66 -0.74 -38.84
CA ALA A 19 13.61 -1.20 -39.70
C ALA A 19 13.12 0.09 -40.35
N LYS A 20 13.42 0.24 -41.65
CA LYS A 20 12.47 0.92 -42.53
C LYS A 20 11.10 0.54 -41.98
N LEU A 21 10.30 1.51 -41.56
CA LEU A 21 8.87 1.25 -41.46
C LEU A 21 8.52 0.73 -42.84
N ALA A 22 8.45 -0.59 -42.98
CA ALA A 22 7.87 -1.18 -44.15
C ALA A 22 6.48 -0.58 -44.12
N SER A 23 6.23 0.32 -45.04
CA SER A 23 4.89 0.55 -45.56
C SER A 23 4.46 -0.78 -46.16
N ASP A 24 4.23 -1.78 -45.31
CA ASP A 24 3.44 -2.93 -45.67
C ASP A 24 2.07 -2.31 -45.92
N ASP A 25 1.70 -2.20 -47.18
CA ASP A 25 0.40 -1.72 -47.62
C ASP A 25 -0.64 -2.71 -47.09
N TYR A 26 -1.06 -2.51 -45.84
CA TYR A 26 -2.15 -3.26 -45.25
C TYR A 26 -3.43 -2.88 -45.98
N ALA A 27 -4.13 -3.87 -46.52
CA ALA A 27 -5.46 -3.66 -47.04
C ALA A 27 -6.41 -3.35 -45.87
N TYR A 28 -6.75 -2.07 -45.72
CA TYR A 28 -7.73 -1.62 -44.73
C TYR A 28 -9.14 -1.77 -45.30
N TYR A 29 -10.03 -2.40 -44.53
CA TYR A 29 -11.45 -2.42 -44.82
C TYR A 29 -12.19 -1.99 -43.56
N PRO A 30 -13.01 -0.92 -43.54
CA PRO A 30 -13.51 -0.08 -44.66
C PRO A 30 -12.60 1.08 -45.11
N SER A 31 -11.90 1.76 -44.20
CA SER A 31 -10.82 2.72 -44.52
C SER A 31 -9.92 2.91 -43.30
N ALA A 32 -8.64 3.24 -43.49
CA ALA A 32 -7.72 3.46 -42.37
C ALA A 32 -8.19 4.57 -41.41
N GLY A 33 -8.82 5.63 -41.96
CA GLY A 33 -9.40 6.72 -41.16
C GLY A 33 -10.57 6.27 -40.31
N SER A 34 -11.50 5.50 -40.88
CA SER A 34 -12.67 4.99 -40.16
C SER A 34 -12.28 4.03 -39.03
N ILE A 35 -11.27 3.19 -39.25
CA ILE A 35 -10.73 2.29 -38.22
C ILE A 35 -10.11 3.10 -37.08
N LEU A 36 -9.36 4.16 -37.40
CA LEU A 36 -8.72 5.00 -36.39
C LEU A 36 -9.74 5.81 -35.57
N GLU A 37 -10.80 6.30 -36.20
CA GLU A 37 -11.91 7.00 -35.54
C GLU A 37 -12.63 6.14 -34.49
N GLU A 38 -12.67 4.82 -34.68
CA GLU A 38 -13.24 3.89 -33.71
C GLU A 38 -12.23 3.45 -32.63
N ILE A 39 -11.00 3.12 -33.03
CA ILE A 39 -9.98 2.61 -32.11
C ILE A 39 -9.48 3.69 -31.14
N LEU A 40 -9.36 4.95 -31.60
CA LEU A 40 -8.85 6.04 -30.78
C LEU A 40 -9.68 6.29 -29.50
N PRO A 41 -11.02 6.46 -29.56
CA PRO A 41 -11.83 6.64 -28.36
C PRO A 41 -11.87 5.37 -27.49
N ALA A 42 -11.90 4.17 -28.07
CA ALA A 42 -11.85 2.92 -27.31
C ALA A 42 -10.52 2.75 -26.54
N SER A 43 -9.40 3.10 -27.17
CA SER A 43 -8.08 3.09 -26.53
C SER A 43 -7.96 4.11 -25.41
N PHE A 44 -8.51 5.32 -25.61
CA PHE A 44 -8.54 6.33 -24.56
C PHE A 44 -9.37 5.89 -23.35
N LEU A 45 -10.58 5.37 -23.58
CA LEU A 45 -11.48 4.94 -22.50
C LEU A 45 -10.88 3.78 -21.70
N SER A 46 -10.29 2.80 -22.39
CA SER A 46 -9.63 1.67 -21.71
C SER A 46 -8.43 2.11 -20.86
N ARG A 47 -7.60 3.04 -21.36
CA ARG A 47 -6.48 3.61 -20.59
C ARG A 47 -6.96 4.42 -19.38
N LEU A 48 -7.98 5.26 -19.57
CA LEU A 48 -8.56 6.05 -18.50
C LEU A 48 -9.14 5.14 -17.40
N PHE A 49 -9.89 4.09 -17.79
CA PHE A 49 -10.42 3.11 -16.87
C PHE A 49 -9.31 2.37 -16.10
N LYS A 50 -8.23 2.00 -16.79
CA LYS A 50 -7.04 1.43 -16.14
C LYS A 50 -6.46 2.37 -15.08
N CYS A 51 -6.32 3.67 -15.35
CA CYS A 51 -5.81 4.61 -14.36
C CYS A 51 -6.64 4.62 -13.06
N PHE A 52 -7.97 4.52 -13.16
CA PHE A 52 -8.84 4.44 -11.98
C PHE A 52 -8.66 3.12 -11.21
N LEU A 53 -8.52 2.00 -11.92
CA LEU A 53 -8.23 0.71 -11.28
C LEU A 53 -6.88 0.74 -10.56
N ASP A 54 -5.84 1.26 -11.21
CA ASP A 54 -4.51 1.38 -10.63
C ASP A 54 -4.52 2.30 -9.38
N ALA A 55 -5.32 3.38 -9.41
CA ALA A 55 -5.50 4.26 -8.25
C ALA A 55 -6.19 3.53 -7.07
N ALA A 56 -7.27 2.78 -7.35
CA ALA A 56 -8.00 2.03 -6.32
C ALA A 56 -7.12 0.93 -5.69
N VAL A 57 -6.34 0.22 -6.51
CA VAL A 57 -5.37 -0.78 -6.01
C VAL A 57 -4.29 -0.10 -5.17
N SER A 58 -3.76 1.03 -5.64
CA SER A 58 -2.73 1.78 -4.92
C SER A 58 -3.23 2.26 -3.55
N GLU A 59 -4.47 2.72 -3.47
CA GLU A 59 -5.11 3.08 -2.20
C GLU A 59 -5.17 1.89 -1.24
N GLN A 60 -5.61 0.73 -1.73
CA GLN A 60 -5.73 -0.47 -0.91
C GLN A 60 -4.37 -0.96 -0.42
N VAL A 61 -3.32 -0.88 -1.26
CA VAL A 61 -1.95 -1.19 -0.87
C VAL A 61 -1.45 -0.21 0.19
N ALA A 62 -1.65 1.09 -0.01
CA ALA A 62 -1.27 2.11 0.97
C ALA A 62 -1.97 1.88 2.32
N ARG A 63 -3.27 1.55 2.30
CA ARG A 63 -4.05 1.19 3.48
C ARG A 63 -3.49 -0.04 4.19
N MET A 64 -3.14 -1.09 3.45
CA MET A 64 -2.56 -2.31 4.02
C MET A 64 -1.23 -2.02 4.73
N VAL A 65 -0.34 -1.24 4.10
CA VAL A 65 0.94 -0.86 4.69
C VAL A 65 0.75 -0.02 5.95
N ALA A 66 -0.16 0.96 5.92
CA ALA A 66 -0.47 1.80 7.07
C ALA A 66 -1.02 0.97 8.25
N MET A 67 -1.92 0.03 8.00
CA MET A 67 -2.49 -0.84 9.03
C MET A 67 -1.47 -1.83 9.60
N LYS A 68 -0.56 -2.34 8.75
CA LYS A 68 0.55 -3.17 9.22
C LYS A 68 1.46 -2.40 10.19
N ALA A 69 1.85 -1.17 9.82
CA ALA A 69 2.62 -0.30 10.70
C ALA A 69 1.89 0.01 12.02
N ALA A 70 0.58 0.28 11.96
CA ALA A 70 -0.25 0.49 13.15
C ALA A 70 -0.27 -0.75 14.07
N THR A 71 -0.34 -1.96 13.49
CA THR A 71 -0.35 -3.23 14.24
C THR A 71 1.00 -3.49 14.91
N GLU A 72 2.11 -3.23 14.21
CA GLU A 72 3.46 -3.33 14.78
C GLU A 72 3.67 -2.35 15.95
N ASN A 73 3.22 -1.10 15.79
CA ASN A 73 3.26 -0.09 16.84
C ASN A 73 2.40 -0.47 18.05
N ALA A 74 1.19 -0.97 17.82
CA ALA A 74 0.31 -1.47 18.87
C ALA A 74 0.95 -2.66 19.62
N GLY A 75 1.59 -3.58 18.90
CA GLY A 75 2.34 -4.69 19.51
C GLY A 75 3.48 -4.22 20.40
N GLY A 76 4.20 -3.15 20.01
CA GLY A 76 5.20 -2.50 20.85
C GLY A 76 4.62 -1.90 22.14
N LEU A 77 3.50 -1.18 22.02
CA LEU A 77 2.78 -0.59 23.15
C LEU A 77 2.28 -1.65 24.14
N ILE A 78 1.68 -2.74 23.63
CA ILE A 78 1.21 -3.86 24.45
C ILE A 78 2.37 -4.43 25.26
N LYS A 79 3.52 -4.70 24.65
CA LYS A 79 4.71 -5.21 25.36
C LYS A 79 5.16 -4.26 26.47
N SER A 80 5.19 -2.96 26.21
CA SER A 80 5.57 -1.94 27.20
C SER A 80 4.58 -1.92 28.38
N LEU A 81 3.29 -1.87 28.10
CA LEU A 81 2.23 -1.84 29.11
C LEU A 81 2.20 -3.13 29.94
N SER A 82 2.39 -4.30 29.33
CA SER A 82 2.47 -5.57 30.05
C SER A 82 3.66 -5.61 31.02
N ARG A 83 4.81 -5.04 30.64
CA ARG A 83 5.96 -4.92 31.55
C ARG A 83 5.66 -4.00 32.73
N GLN A 84 5.04 -2.85 32.46
CA GLN A 84 4.62 -1.90 33.50
C GLN A 84 3.60 -2.53 34.47
N TYR A 85 2.59 -3.23 33.93
CA TYR A 85 1.59 -3.95 34.71
C TYR A 85 2.23 -4.99 35.64
N ASN A 86 3.14 -5.82 35.12
CA ASN A 86 3.81 -6.83 35.93
C ASN A 86 4.68 -6.21 37.03
N ARG A 87 5.36 -5.10 36.74
CA ARG A 87 6.14 -4.36 37.75
C ARG A 87 5.24 -3.76 38.83
N ALA A 88 4.12 -3.14 38.44
CA ALA A 88 3.14 -2.60 39.38
C ALA A 88 2.54 -3.71 40.26
N ARG A 89 2.19 -4.85 39.66
CA ARG A 89 1.69 -6.03 40.37
C ARG A 89 2.68 -6.54 41.42
N GLN A 90 3.96 -6.66 41.05
CA GLN A 90 5.00 -7.06 41.99
C GLN A 90 5.16 -6.05 43.12
N SER A 91 5.16 -4.74 42.80
CA SER A 91 5.25 -3.67 43.79
C SER A 91 4.09 -3.70 44.78
N GLN A 92 2.86 -3.99 44.31
CA GLN A 92 1.69 -4.14 45.16
C GLN A 92 1.83 -5.34 46.09
N ILE A 93 2.17 -6.53 45.57
CA ILE A 93 2.40 -7.74 46.38
C ILE A 93 3.45 -7.47 47.46
N THR A 94 4.58 -6.83 47.12
CA THR A 94 5.61 -6.49 48.11
C THR A 94 5.11 -5.50 49.15
N GLY A 95 4.27 -4.53 48.76
CA GLY A 95 3.67 -3.56 49.68
C GLY A 95 2.73 -4.23 50.68
N GLU A 96 1.84 -5.10 50.19
CA GLU A 96 0.93 -5.88 51.04
C GLU A 96 1.70 -6.77 52.03
N ILE A 97 2.76 -7.46 51.57
CA ILE A 97 3.60 -8.28 52.44
C ILE A 97 4.28 -7.41 53.52
N MET A 98 4.78 -6.22 53.16
CA MET A 98 5.40 -5.30 54.12
C MET A 98 4.39 -4.79 55.16
N GLU A 99 3.15 -4.49 54.76
CA GLU A 99 2.08 -4.12 55.68
C GLU A 99 1.72 -5.25 56.64
N ILE A 100 1.63 -6.49 56.14
CA ILE A 100 1.38 -7.67 56.99
C ILE A 100 2.51 -7.85 58.01
N LEU A 101 3.77 -7.77 57.57
CA LEU A 101 4.92 -7.91 58.47
C LEU A 101 4.95 -6.81 59.54
N GLY A 102 4.70 -5.55 59.15
CA GLY A 102 4.62 -4.43 60.08
C GLY A 102 3.48 -4.59 61.10
N GLY A 103 2.32 -5.10 60.66
CA GLY A 103 1.19 -5.40 61.54
C GLY A 103 1.48 -6.52 62.55
N VAL A 104 2.15 -7.60 62.11
CA VAL A 104 2.56 -8.70 62.99
C VAL A 104 3.60 -8.24 64.02
N GLU A 105 4.55 -7.39 63.62
CA GLU A 105 5.59 -6.87 64.52
C GLU A 105 5.01 -5.89 65.55
N ALA A 106 4.02 -5.08 65.17
CA ALA A 106 3.29 -4.21 66.10
C ALA A 106 2.50 -4.98 67.18
N LEU A 107 2.03 -6.20 66.88
CA LEU A 107 1.32 -7.06 67.84
C LEU A 107 2.23 -7.79 68.83
N LYS A 108 3.54 -7.87 68.57
CA LYS A 108 4.52 -8.54 69.45
C LYS A 108 5.03 -7.67 70.59
N LYS A 109 4.75 -6.37 70.56
CA LYS A 109 5.21 -5.38 71.53
C LYS A 109 4.06 -4.96 72.45
#